data_AF-A0A4S9LUS0-F1
#
_entry.id   AF-A0A4S9LUS0-F1
#
_cell.length_a   1.000
_cell.length_b   1.000
_cell.length_c   1.000
_cell.angle_alpha   90.00
_cell.angle_beta   90.00
_cell.angle_gamma   90.00
#
_symmetry.space_group_name_H-M   'P 1'
#
loop_
_entity.id
_entity.type
_entity.pdbx_description
1 polymer ?
#
loop_
_entity_poly.entity_id
_entity_poly.type
_entity_poly.pdbx_seq_one_letter_code
_entity_poly.pdbx_strand_id
1 'polypeptide(L)'
;MTHLLPEILRTVFTLVREEYGLDVLKNISSVCKLWREIAQPVLWSHLVLSNDTIQKFTQIHEDPSDRLELVRSATLQIEVITSTFPENDPNLQEFYRLHGFPRTHDLHQGLNGFITSILPNLKALISLSVFVSHPSWTKDDTSWYSTGFRLQTEVLGQLLRSLPASCRDLELDTGGCDWSSAVESHHLCPDIWQVLPRLRHVKLRLHSLCSSVLLRSSSNPEDRLYEPDLEEVSPLNAENLVHAAQLTSLSVCVLARLNAGSPFHLCRDLQQKLNAGAKEPYLAVGGPYYSVKPLSLTSNLVHAYRSGCFPSVTKIEVVQQKHSFRSDREAYQEDLSKMTEQEQQRAELYGHSILIRDCIENKTYPMPIHYIDDDMCGLYDKSDTCVIGERKHLYQHAENTVWNETVYGARLPFGTGIALAGATPKPPPTLLTRKEWRQRSKKGMLSWRKEEGRTGVKIKRVVPLDGIDVKFDYTMMPLLPARGERIPGDDRID
;
A
#
# COMPACT_ATOMS: atom_id res chain seq x y z
N MET A 1 32.24 -12.96 -27.81
CA MET A 1 31.38 -11.87 -27.30
C MET A 1 32.11 -10.54 -27.09
N THR A 2 33.45 -10.46 -27.15
CA THR A 2 34.21 -9.19 -27.12
C THR A 2 34.05 -8.30 -28.37
N HIS A 3 33.40 -8.80 -29.42
CA HIS A 3 33.07 -8.06 -30.64
C HIS A 3 31.66 -7.45 -30.64
N LEU A 4 30.88 -7.63 -29.55
CA LEU A 4 29.57 -6.99 -29.41
C LEU A 4 29.73 -5.53 -28.99
N LEU A 5 28.86 -4.66 -29.50
CA LEU A 5 28.79 -3.28 -29.05
C LEU A 5 28.45 -3.22 -27.54
N PRO A 6 29.02 -2.28 -26.77
CA PRO A 6 28.77 -2.17 -25.33
C PRO A 6 27.29 -2.10 -24.95
N GLU A 7 26.47 -1.47 -25.79
CA GLU A 7 25.02 -1.34 -25.60
C GLU A 7 24.31 -2.69 -25.69
N ILE A 8 24.71 -3.51 -26.66
CA ILE A 8 24.17 -4.88 -26.83
C ILE A 8 24.58 -5.74 -25.63
N LEU A 9 25.83 -5.64 -25.21
CA LEU A 9 26.31 -6.41 -24.06
C LEU A 9 25.61 -5.99 -22.77
N ARG A 10 25.31 -4.70 -22.61
CA ARG A 10 24.50 -4.20 -21.49
C ARG A 10 23.09 -4.80 -21.49
N THR A 11 22.43 -4.85 -22.65
CA THR A 11 21.12 -5.51 -22.79
C THR A 11 21.20 -7.00 -22.43
N VAL A 12 22.24 -7.70 -22.89
CA VAL A 12 22.46 -9.11 -22.53
C VAL A 12 22.63 -9.26 -21.01
N PHE A 13 23.42 -8.41 -20.35
CA PHE A 13 23.57 -8.46 -18.89
C PHE A 13 22.29 -8.18 -18.13
N THR A 14 21.47 -7.27 -18.64
CA THR A 14 20.13 -7.03 -18.10
C THR A 14 19.28 -8.30 -18.18
N LEU A 15 19.20 -8.94 -19.35
CA LEU A 15 18.47 -10.20 -19.52
C LEU A 15 19.02 -11.31 -18.63
N VAL A 16 20.34 -11.41 -18.48
CA VAL A 16 20.98 -12.39 -17.61
C VAL A 16 20.59 -12.17 -16.14
N ARG A 17 20.59 -10.92 -15.66
CA ARG A 17 20.13 -10.58 -14.31
C ARG A 17 18.69 -11.02 -14.10
N GLU A 18 17.84 -10.81 -15.10
CA GLU A 18 16.41 -11.08 -15.03
C GLU A 18 16.08 -12.57 -15.04
N GLU A 19 16.74 -13.34 -15.90
CA GLU A 19 16.47 -14.76 -16.07
C GLU A 19 17.22 -15.63 -15.06
N TYR A 20 18.45 -15.24 -14.69
CA TYR A 20 19.36 -16.07 -13.90
C TYR A 20 19.81 -15.46 -12.57
N GLY A 21 19.44 -14.21 -12.28
CA GLY A 21 19.71 -13.54 -11.02
C GLY A 21 21.08 -12.84 -10.92
N LEU A 22 21.29 -12.15 -9.79
CA LEU A 22 22.47 -11.32 -9.54
C LEU A 22 23.78 -12.11 -9.43
N ASP A 23 23.74 -13.32 -8.86
CA ASP A 23 24.95 -14.13 -8.67
C ASP A 23 25.56 -14.58 -10.00
N VAL A 24 24.72 -14.97 -10.95
CA VAL A 24 25.16 -15.35 -12.29
C VAL A 24 25.74 -14.14 -13.04
N LEU A 25 25.06 -12.98 -12.97
CA LEU A 25 25.60 -11.75 -13.55
C LEU A 25 26.93 -11.35 -12.89
N LYS A 26 27.07 -11.49 -11.57
CA LYS A 26 28.31 -11.20 -10.84
C LYS A 26 29.46 -12.07 -11.33
N ASN A 27 29.22 -13.37 -11.50
CA ASN A 27 30.21 -14.30 -12.04
C ASN A 27 30.62 -13.93 -13.47
N ILE A 28 29.66 -13.61 -14.33
CA ILE A 28 29.92 -13.22 -15.71
C ILE A 28 30.66 -11.88 -15.80
N SER A 29 30.36 -10.92 -14.92
CA SER A 29 31.06 -9.63 -14.86
C SER A 29 32.55 -9.75 -14.52
N SER A 30 32.99 -10.90 -13.98
CA SER A 30 34.39 -11.15 -13.61
C SER A 30 35.27 -11.60 -14.79
N VAL A 31 34.68 -11.95 -15.95
CA VAL A 31 35.38 -12.52 -17.11
C VAL A 31 36.51 -11.62 -17.63
N CYS A 32 36.26 -10.32 -17.79
CA CYS A 32 37.29 -9.35 -18.16
C CYS A 32 36.92 -7.92 -17.70
N LYS A 33 37.88 -6.99 -17.77
CA LYS A 33 37.70 -5.59 -17.33
C LYS A 33 36.54 -4.90 -18.05
N LEU A 34 36.44 -5.05 -19.38
CA LEU A 34 35.37 -4.45 -20.18
C LEU A 34 33.98 -4.95 -19.76
N TRP A 35 33.85 -6.27 -19.51
CA TRP A 35 32.58 -6.86 -19.07
C TRP A 35 32.20 -6.37 -17.69
N ARG A 36 33.19 -6.24 -16.80
CA ARG A 36 32.99 -5.65 -15.48
C ARG A 36 32.43 -4.24 -15.59
N GLU A 37 33.07 -3.38 -16.38
CA GLU A 37 32.67 -1.98 -16.55
C GLU A 37 31.25 -1.85 -17.12
N ILE A 38 30.89 -2.66 -18.11
CA ILE A 38 29.55 -2.65 -18.72
C ILE A 38 28.49 -3.26 -17.77
N ALA A 39 28.85 -4.27 -16.98
CA ALA A 39 27.95 -4.93 -16.05
C ALA A 39 27.71 -4.11 -14.77
N GLN A 40 28.65 -3.26 -14.33
CA GLN A 40 28.52 -2.50 -13.08
C GLN A 40 27.21 -1.69 -13.01
N PRO A 41 26.83 -0.88 -14.01
CA PRO A 41 25.55 -0.17 -13.99
C PRO A 41 24.34 -1.10 -13.91
N VAL A 42 24.41 -2.32 -14.47
CA VAL A 42 23.31 -3.30 -14.43
C VAL A 42 23.23 -4.00 -13.08
N LEU A 43 24.38 -4.29 -12.45
CA LEU A 43 24.44 -4.89 -11.11
C LEU A 43 23.86 -3.94 -10.05
N TRP A 44 24.24 -2.67 -10.12
CA TRP A 44 23.93 -1.68 -9.08
C TRP A 44 22.70 -0.82 -9.36
N SER A 45 22.11 -0.84 -10.56
CA SER A 45 20.97 0.02 -10.91
C SER A 45 19.78 -0.11 -9.95
N HIS A 46 19.51 -1.34 -9.49
CA HIS A 46 18.39 -1.63 -8.60
C HIS A 46 18.88 -2.39 -7.37
N LEU A 47 18.83 -1.71 -6.23
CA LEU A 47 19.13 -2.24 -4.92
C LEU A 47 17.84 -2.80 -4.31
N VAL A 48 17.83 -4.08 -3.97
CA VAL A 48 16.70 -4.74 -3.29
C VAL A 48 17.25 -5.34 -2.01
N LEU A 49 16.76 -4.85 -0.87
CA LEU A 49 17.18 -5.28 0.47
C LEU A 49 15.99 -5.85 1.22
N SER A 50 16.20 -7.02 1.78
CA SER A 50 15.27 -7.73 2.67
C SER A 50 15.73 -7.64 4.14
N ASN A 51 14.91 -8.16 5.06
CA ASN A 51 15.26 -8.28 6.47
C ASN A 51 16.67 -8.87 6.70
N ASP A 52 17.02 -9.91 5.95
CA ASP A 52 18.28 -10.67 6.15
C ASP A 52 19.50 -10.02 5.49
N THR A 53 19.29 -9.07 4.59
CA THR A 53 20.35 -8.50 3.74
C THR A 53 20.66 -7.05 4.07
N ILE A 54 19.72 -6.29 4.63
CA ILE A 54 19.89 -4.86 4.92
C ILE A 54 21.08 -4.59 5.84
N GLN A 55 21.18 -5.30 6.97
CA GLN A 55 22.25 -5.09 7.96
C GLN A 55 23.63 -5.46 7.40
N LYS A 56 23.72 -6.57 6.67
CA LYS A 56 24.98 -6.99 6.02
C LYS A 56 25.40 -5.98 4.96
N PHE A 57 24.45 -5.47 4.18
CA PHE A 57 24.71 -4.46 3.17
C PHE A 57 25.25 -3.17 3.79
N THR A 58 24.63 -2.68 4.86
CA THR A 58 25.07 -1.46 5.56
C THR A 58 26.47 -1.61 6.16
N GLN A 59 26.80 -2.79 6.70
CA GLN A 59 28.13 -3.07 7.25
C GLN A 59 29.22 -3.14 6.16
N ILE A 60 28.92 -3.75 5.01
CA ILE A 60 29.88 -3.87 3.91
C ILE A 60 30.14 -2.52 3.23
N HIS A 61 29.14 -1.63 3.25
CA HIS A 61 29.16 -0.34 2.57
C HIS A 61 29.16 0.85 3.56
N GLU A 62 29.75 0.66 4.74
CA GLU A 62 29.92 1.73 5.72
C GLU A 62 30.75 2.89 5.12
N ASP A 63 31.76 2.56 4.31
CA ASP A 63 32.50 3.53 3.50
C ASP A 63 31.80 3.79 2.15
N PRO A 64 31.62 5.06 1.74
CA PRO A 64 31.01 5.40 0.47
C PRO A 64 31.78 4.79 -0.70
N SER A 65 31.09 3.98 -1.50
CA SER A 65 31.64 3.42 -2.74
C SER A 65 31.08 4.17 -3.94
N ASP A 66 31.91 4.43 -4.96
CA ASP A 66 31.48 4.97 -6.26
C ASP A 66 30.33 4.17 -6.89
N ARG A 67 30.18 2.90 -6.51
CA ARG A 67 29.09 2.02 -6.98
C ARG A 67 27.71 2.46 -6.48
N LEU A 68 27.63 3.10 -5.31
CA LEU A 68 26.38 3.64 -4.77
C LEU A 68 25.82 4.76 -5.66
N GLU A 69 26.68 5.47 -6.40
CA GLU A 69 26.27 6.50 -7.35
C GLU A 69 25.59 5.90 -8.60
N LEU A 70 25.69 4.59 -8.83
CA LEU A 70 25.02 3.90 -9.93
C LEU A 70 23.58 3.47 -9.58
N VAL A 71 23.22 3.50 -8.30
CA VAL A 71 21.91 3.06 -7.81
C VAL A 71 20.84 4.05 -8.24
N ARG A 72 19.87 3.57 -9.04
CA ARG A 72 18.73 4.35 -9.54
C ARG A 72 17.42 3.99 -8.86
N SER A 73 17.32 2.79 -8.27
CA SER A 73 16.22 2.47 -7.38
C SER A 73 16.66 1.69 -6.17
N ALA A 74 15.98 1.92 -5.05
CA ALA A 74 16.12 1.15 -3.84
C ALA A 74 14.74 0.61 -3.41
N THR A 75 14.68 -0.66 -3.05
CA THR A 75 13.50 -1.32 -2.53
C THR A 75 13.87 -2.00 -1.21
N LEU A 76 13.25 -1.55 -0.12
CA LEU A 76 13.33 -2.18 1.19
C LEU A 76 12.10 -3.08 1.34
N GLN A 77 12.30 -4.37 1.13
CA GLN A 77 11.27 -5.39 1.30
C GLN A 77 11.31 -5.94 2.72
N ILE A 78 10.38 -5.48 3.54
CA ILE A 78 10.31 -5.84 4.94
C ILE A 78 9.27 -6.94 5.11
N GLU A 79 9.68 -8.13 5.54
CA GLU A 79 8.72 -9.15 5.94
C GLU A 79 8.40 -9.01 7.43
N VAL A 80 7.11 -9.03 7.78
CA VAL A 80 6.70 -8.94 9.18
C VAL A 80 7.20 -10.17 9.93
N ILE A 81 8.03 -9.90 10.94
CA ILE A 81 8.53 -10.92 11.85
C ILE A 81 7.40 -11.25 12.82
N THR A 82 6.84 -12.45 12.68
CA THR A 82 5.85 -13.03 13.60
C THR A 82 6.52 -14.06 14.49
N SER A 83 6.16 -14.10 15.77
CA SER A 83 6.58 -15.17 16.68
C SER A 83 5.36 -15.79 17.35
N THR A 84 5.31 -17.13 17.35
CA THR A 84 4.42 -17.90 18.21
C THR A 84 5.06 -17.92 19.59
N PHE A 85 4.48 -17.21 20.56
CA PHE A 85 4.98 -17.17 21.94
C PHE A 85 5.22 -18.58 22.50
N PRO A 86 6.44 -18.92 22.95
CA PRO A 86 6.60 -19.89 24.02
C PRO A 86 6.30 -19.17 25.34
N GLU A 87 5.27 -19.64 26.03
CA GLU A 87 4.88 -19.15 27.35
C GLU A 87 6.06 -19.20 28.36
N ASN A 88 6.11 -18.21 29.25
CA ASN A 88 6.70 -18.26 30.61
C ASN A 88 8.12 -17.72 30.95
N ASP A 89 8.84 -16.98 30.09
CA ASP A 89 10.07 -16.27 30.55
C ASP A 89 9.85 -14.74 30.74
N PRO A 90 9.84 -14.23 31.99
CA PRO A 90 9.63 -12.80 32.29
C PRO A 90 10.74 -11.86 31.81
N ASN A 91 12.00 -12.32 31.77
CA ASN A 91 13.14 -11.49 31.38
C ASN A 91 13.16 -11.28 29.86
N LEU A 92 12.82 -12.32 29.11
CA LEU A 92 12.61 -12.25 27.67
C LEU A 92 11.44 -11.30 27.35
N GLN A 93 10.33 -11.36 28.11
CA GLN A 93 9.23 -10.42 27.93
C GLN A 93 9.63 -8.95 28.13
N GLU A 94 10.51 -8.62 29.07
CA GLU A 94 10.96 -7.24 29.29
C GLU A 94 11.89 -6.73 28.17
N PHE A 95 12.80 -7.56 27.68
CA PHE A 95 13.60 -7.26 26.48
C PHE A 95 12.71 -7.05 25.24
N TYR A 96 11.70 -7.92 25.07
CA TYR A 96 10.73 -7.83 23.96
C TYR A 96 9.80 -6.61 24.04
N ARG A 97 9.58 -6.04 25.25
CA ARG A 97 8.78 -4.81 25.46
C ARG A 97 9.50 -3.54 25.00
N LEU A 98 10.84 -3.50 25.05
CA LEU A 98 11.64 -2.31 24.71
C LEU A 98 12.17 -2.31 23.26
N HIS A 99 12.50 -3.48 22.70
CA HIS A 99 13.17 -3.59 21.40
C HIS A 99 12.45 -4.50 20.39
N GLY A 100 11.30 -5.07 20.74
CA GLY A 100 10.74 -6.18 20.00
C GLY A 100 11.69 -7.38 20.04
N PHE A 101 11.65 -8.25 19.02
CA PHE A 101 12.53 -9.42 18.93
C PHE A 101 13.98 -9.05 18.57
N PRO A 102 15.02 -9.85 18.91
CA PRO A 102 16.38 -9.64 18.39
C PRO A 102 16.41 -9.39 16.88
N ARG A 103 15.65 -10.19 16.11
CA ARG A 103 15.49 -9.98 14.67
C ARG A 103 14.84 -8.65 14.29
N THR A 104 13.89 -8.17 15.09
CA THR A 104 13.28 -6.84 14.91
C THR A 104 14.27 -5.75 15.23
N HIS A 105 15.05 -5.89 16.31
CA HIS A 105 16.11 -4.98 16.69
C HIS A 105 17.20 -4.89 15.60
N ASP A 106 17.69 -6.02 15.11
CA ASP A 106 18.66 -6.10 14.02
C ASP A 106 18.13 -5.43 12.75
N LEU A 107 16.85 -5.62 12.44
CA LEU A 107 16.17 -4.95 11.34
C LEU A 107 16.11 -3.44 11.54
N HIS A 108 15.76 -2.94 12.74
CA HIS A 108 15.78 -1.51 13.05
C HIS A 108 17.20 -0.92 12.93
N GLN A 109 18.22 -1.62 13.42
CA GLN A 109 19.61 -1.20 13.26
C GLN A 109 20.00 -1.14 11.77
N GLY A 110 19.66 -2.15 10.98
CA GLY A 110 19.91 -2.16 9.54
C GLY A 110 19.18 -1.04 8.80
N LEU A 111 17.92 -0.76 9.17
CA LEU A 111 17.16 0.37 8.62
C LEU A 111 17.82 1.71 8.96
N ASN A 112 18.20 1.92 10.22
CA ASN A 112 18.88 3.13 10.64
C ASN A 112 20.22 3.30 9.91
N GLY A 113 21.06 2.25 9.86
CA GLY A 113 22.32 2.28 9.11
C GLY A 113 22.13 2.56 7.63
N PHE A 114 21.06 2.03 7.02
CA PHE A 114 20.72 2.35 5.64
C PHE A 114 20.35 3.82 5.48
N ILE A 115 19.52 4.36 6.36
CA ILE A 115 19.04 5.75 6.32
C ILE A 115 20.18 6.75 6.55
N THR A 116 21.09 6.46 7.49
CA THR A 116 22.15 7.40 7.88
C THR A 116 23.37 7.31 6.96
N SER A 117 23.75 6.10 6.54
CA SER A 117 25.05 5.87 5.90
C SER A 117 24.94 5.54 4.42
N ILE A 118 23.85 4.90 3.98
CA ILE A 118 23.71 4.47 2.58
C ILE A 118 22.88 5.46 1.76
N LEU A 119 21.66 5.76 2.22
CA LEU A 119 20.66 6.53 1.49
C LEU A 119 21.19 7.91 1.01
N PRO A 120 21.93 8.70 1.83
CA PRO A 120 22.46 9.99 1.38
C PRO A 120 23.49 9.87 0.24
N ASN A 121 24.15 8.72 0.12
CA ASN A 121 25.16 8.45 -0.90
C ASN A 121 24.57 7.97 -2.23
N LEU A 122 23.27 7.68 -2.30
CA LEU A 122 22.58 7.25 -3.53
C LEU A 122 22.25 8.45 -4.43
N LYS A 123 23.27 9.20 -4.88
CA LYS A 123 23.10 10.47 -5.60
C LYS A 123 22.27 10.37 -6.89
N ALA A 124 22.24 9.20 -7.53
CA ALA A 124 21.44 8.95 -8.75
C ALA A 124 20.09 8.27 -8.47
N LEU A 125 19.67 8.15 -7.20
CA LEU A 125 18.43 7.50 -6.82
C LEU A 125 17.23 8.22 -7.42
N ILE A 126 16.45 7.51 -8.23
CA ILE A 126 15.22 8.02 -8.85
C ILE A 126 14.00 7.58 -8.04
N SER A 127 14.01 6.32 -7.58
CA SER A 127 12.85 5.66 -6.96
C SER A 127 13.22 4.98 -5.64
N LEU A 128 12.46 5.25 -4.59
CA LEU A 128 12.51 4.52 -3.32
C LEU A 128 11.18 3.82 -3.06
N SER A 129 11.24 2.56 -2.64
CA SER A 129 10.08 1.81 -2.18
C SER A 129 10.38 1.17 -0.82
N VAL A 130 9.56 1.46 0.18
CA VAL A 130 9.50 0.72 1.44
C VAL A 130 8.24 -0.11 1.38
N PHE A 131 8.40 -1.43 1.38
CA PHE A 131 7.32 -2.37 1.15
C PHE A 131 7.29 -3.43 2.24
N VAL A 132 6.26 -3.38 3.09
CA VAL A 132 6.03 -4.35 4.16
C VAL A 132 5.06 -5.44 3.68
N SER A 133 5.52 -6.69 3.75
CA SER A 133 4.72 -7.89 3.46
C SER A 133 4.52 -8.73 4.71
N HIS A 134 3.40 -9.43 4.78
CA HIS A 134 3.13 -10.40 5.85
C HIS A 134 3.32 -11.82 5.33
N PRO A 135 3.81 -12.74 6.17
CA PRO A 135 3.80 -14.15 5.83
C PRO A 135 2.35 -14.59 5.58
N SER A 136 2.15 -15.48 4.61
CA SER A 136 0.84 -16.04 4.31
C SER A 136 0.32 -16.79 5.54
N TRP A 137 -0.74 -16.27 6.15
CA TRP A 137 -1.43 -16.91 7.27
C TRP A 137 -1.87 -18.30 6.84
N THR A 138 -1.38 -19.34 7.53
CA THR A 138 -1.94 -20.68 7.37
C THR A 138 -3.20 -20.79 8.22
N LYS A 139 -4.18 -21.61 7.82
CA LYS A 139 -5.43 -21.80 8.59
C LYS A 139 -5.18 -22.35 10.01
N ASP A 140 -4.00 -22.92 10.24
CA ASP A 140 -3.57 -23.48 11.51
C ASP A 140 -2.91 -22.44 12.44
N ASP A 141 -2.68 -21.20 11.95
CA ASP A 141 -2.17 -20.08 12.74
C ASP A 141 -3.30 -19.47 13.60
N THR A 142 -3.84 -20.25 14.53
CA THR A 142 -4.92 -19.84 15.45
C THR A 142 -4.45 -18.87 16.53
N SER A 143 -3.20 -18.42 16.51
CA SER A 143 -2.72 -17.44 17.47
C SER A 143 -3.11 -16.02 17.03
N TRP A 144 -4.25 -15.56 17.53
CA TRP A 144 -4.58 -14.13 17.63
C TRP A 144 -3.55 -13.34 18.49
N TYR A 145 -2.47 -14.00 18.92
CA TYR A 145 -1.41 -13.51 19.78
C TYR A 145 -0.07 -13.36 19.06
N SER A 146 0.01 -13.40 17.72
CA SER A 146 1.27 -13.10 17.04
C SER A 146 1.69 -11.65 17.34
N THR A 147 2.68 -11.50 18.21
CA THR A 147 3.30 -10.21 18.49
C THR A 147 4.07 -9.77 17.25
N GLY A 148 3.57 -8.73 16.60
CA GLY A 148 4.03 -8.30 15.28
C GLY A 148 5.04 -7.17 15.33
N PHE A 149 6.00 -7.23 14.41
CA PHE A 149 6.90 -6.12 14.03
C PHE A 149 6.16 -4.78 13.83
N ARG A 150 6.76 -3.68 14.32
CA ARG A 150 6.30 -2.31 14.10
C ARG A 150 7.40 -1.47 13.46
N LEU A 151 7.06 -0.67 12.46
CA LEU A 151 7.97 0.29 11.87
C LEU A 151 7.73 1.66 12.50
N GLN A 152 8.70 2.19 13.24
CA GLN A 152 8.54 3.49 13.90
C GLN A 152 8.36 4.61 12.86
N THR A 153 7.37 5.48 13.08
CA THR A 153 7.11 6.63 12.21
C THR A 153 8.29 7.60 12.17
N GLU A 154 9.06 7.74 13.24
CA GLU A 154 10.29 8.56 13.23
C GLU A 154 11.37 7.96 12.30
N VAL A 155 11.50 6.64 12.23
CA VAL A 155 12.42 6.00 11.26
C VAL A 155 11.98 6.31 9.82
N LEU A 156 10.67 6.30 9.55
CA LEU A 156 10.13 6.72 8.25
C LEU A 156 10.35 8.22 8.00
N GLY A 157 10.21 9.06 9.02
CA GLY A 157 10.49 10.49 8.96
C GLY A 157 11.96 10.77 8.61
N GLN A 158 12.89 10.12 9.29
CA GLN A 158 14.33 10.20 9.00
C GLN A 158 14.64 9.73 7.58
N LEU A 159 14.04 8.63 7.14
CA LEU A 159 14.15 8.15 5.77
C LEU A 159 13.73 9.21 4.76
N LEU A 160 12.58 9.87 4.97
CA LEU A 160 12.09 10.93 4.09
C LEU A 160 13.02 12.15 4.08
N ARG A 161 13.54 12.55 5.24
CA ARG A 161 14.48 13.67 5.38
C ARG A 161 15.84 13.37 4.73
N SER A 162 16.26 12.11 4.72
CA SER A 162 17.52 11.65 4.10
C SER A 162 17.43 11.37 2.60
N LEU A 163 16.23 11.48 1.99
CA LEU A 163 16.04 11.21 0.56
C LEU A 163 16.90 12.15 -0.32
N PRO A 164 17.79 11.63 -1.19
CA PRO A 164 18.55 12.43 -2.14
C PRO A 164 17.65 13.27 -3.05
N ALA A 165 18.09 14.45 -3.47
CA ALA A 165 17.31 15.38 -4.31
C ALA A 165 16.90 14.79 -5.67
N SER A 166 17.64 13.81 -6.17
CA SER A 166 17.33 13.05 -7.39
C SER A 166 16.10 12.15 -7.26
N CYS A 167 15.72 11.77 -6.03
CA CYS A 167 14.60 10.89 -5.78
C CYS A 167 13.29 11.62 -6.08
N ARG A 168 12.56 11.12 -7.08
CA ARG A 168 11.29 11.67 -7.55
C ARG A 168 10.13 10.69 -7.42
N ASP A 169 10.41 9.41 -7.17
CA ASP A 169 9.38 8.38 -7.06
C ASP A 169 9.43 7.72 -5.69
N LEU A 170 8.29 7.65 -5.00
CA LEU A 170 8.19 7.18 -3.62
C LEU A 170 7.00 6.24 -3.41
N GLU A 171 7.29 5.04 -2.91
CA GLU A 171 6.29 4.12 -2.35
C GLU A 171 6.60 3.93 -0.85
N LEU A 172 5.66 4.30 0.01
CA LEU A 172 5.65 3.94 1.42
C LEU A 172 4.43 3.04 1.65
N ASP A 173 4.63 1.73 1.57
CA ASP A 173 3.58 0.73 1.75
C ASP A 173 3.94 -0.11 2.97
N THR A 174 3.54 0.36 4.15
CA THR A 174 3.86 -0.26 5.45
C THR A 174 2.90 -1.37 5.83
N GLY A 175 1.87 -1.62 5.02
CA GLY A 175 0.80 -2.56 5.36
C GLY A 175 -0.04 -2.15 6.58
N GLY A 176 0.16 -0.95 7.14
CA GLY A 176 -0.41 -0.53 8.42
C GLY A 176 0.41 -0.96 9.65
N CYS A 177 1.66 -1.42 9.44
CA CYS A 177 2.59 -1.77 10.51
C CYS A 177 3.37 -0.58 11.05
N ASP A 178 3.22 0.63 10.48
CA ASP A 178 3.79 1.83 11.06
C ASP A 178 3.14 2.17 12.40
N TRP A 179 3.94 2.72 13.30
CA TRP A 179 3.53 3.03 14.66
C TRP A 179 4.34 4.18 15.24
N SER A 180 3.71 4.93 16.12
CA SER A 180 4.31 6.01 16.86
C SER A 180 4.12 5.78 18.35
N SER A 181 5.14 6.06 19.16
CA SER A 181 5.00 6.11 20.63
C SER A 181 4.10 7.30 21.00
N ALA A 182 3.45 7.22 22.16
CA ALA A 182 2.72 8.34 22.73
C ALA A 182 3.61 9.30 23.53
N VAL A 183 4.82 8.85 23.92
CA VAL A 183 5.80 9.68 24.65
C VAL A 183 6.61 10.54 23.69
N GLU A 184 6.99 9.94 22.56
CA GLU A 184 7.71 10.58 21.46
C GLU A 184 6.89 10.32 20.20
N SER A 185 5.75 11.01 20.09
CA SER A 185 4.93 10.88 18.90
C SER A 185 5.64 11.52 17.72
N HIS A 186 5.75 10.80 16.60
CA HIS A 186 6.23 11.36 15.35
C HIS A 186 5.15 11.26 14.29
N HIS A 187 4.71 12.42 13.84
CA HIS A 187 3.70 12.60 12.83
C HIS A 187 4.36 12.70 11.44
N LEU A 188 4.14 11.67 10.62
CA LEU A 188 4.83 11.52 9.34
C LEU A 188 4.35 12.48 8.24
N CYS A 189 3.11 12.99 8.32
CA CYS A 189 2.54 13.87 7.30
C CYS A 189 3.40 15.12 7.04
N PRO A 190 3.93 15.80 8.08
CA PRO A 190 4.98 16.79 7.98
C PRO A 190 6.17 16.47 7.07
N ASP A 191 6.76 15.28 7.21
CA ASP A 191 7.91 14.91 6.39
C ASP A 191 7.50 14.57 4.95
N ILE A 192 6.33 13.92 4.77
CA ILE A 192 5.79 13.60 3.45
C ILE A 192 5.57 14.86 2.64
N TRP A 193 4.94 15.89 3.22
CA TRP A 193 4.67 17.11 2.47
C TRP A 193 5.93 17.87 2.10
N GLN A 194 6.98 17.82 2.92
CA GLN A 194 8.25 18.49 2.60
C GLN A 194 8.92 17.93 1.35
N VAL A 195 8.78 16.62 1.12
CA VAL A 195 9.33 15.98 -0.09
C VAL A 195 8.34 15.99 -1.25
N LEU A 196 7.04 16.09 -1.01
CA LEU A 196 5.99 16.02 -2.05
C LEU A 196 6.21 16.95 -3.26
N PRO A 197 6.67 18.22 -3.13
CA PRO A 197 6.85 19.12 -4.26
C PRO A 197 7.77 18.65 -5.38
N ARG A 198 8.76 17.81 -5.05
CA ARG A 198 9.73 17.25 -6.01
C ARG A 198 9.37 15.84 -6.48
N LEU A 199 8.35 15.22 -5.89
CA LEU A 199 7.94 13.87 -6.26
C LEU A 199 7.01 13.90 -7.49
N ARG A 200 7.13 12.87 -8.31
CA ARG A 200 6.36 12.63 -9.53
C ARG A 200 5.34 11.51 -9.33
N HIS A 201 5.77 10.38 -8.79
CA HIS A 201 4.91 9.24 -8.52
C HIS A 201 4.94 8.89 -7.03
N VAL A 202 3.79 8.99 -6.36
CA VAL A 202 3.68 8.75 -4.92
C VAL A 202 2.61 7.71 -4.64
N LYS A 203 2.97 6.68 -3.87
CA LYS A 203 2.03 5.71 -3.29
C LYS A 203 2.24 5.63 -1.78
N LEU A 204 1.15 5.80 -1.03
CA LEU A 204 1.14 5.75 0.43
C LEU A 204 0.16 4.70 0.90
N ARG A 205 0.58 3.79 1.77
CA ARG A 205 -0.25 2.94 2.60
C ARG A 205 0.36 2.93 3.98
N LEU A 206 -0.24 3.72 4.87
CA LEU A 206 0.23 4.02 6.21
C LEU A 206 -0.93 3.84 7.18
N HIS A 207 -0.62 3.59 8.46
CA HIS A 207 -1.59 3.41 9.52
C HIS A 207 -2.34 4.70 9.83
N SER A 208 -1.62 5.82 9.93
CA SER A 208 -2.18 7.16 10.15
C SER A 208 -1.75 8.14 9.06
N LEU A 209 -2.72 8.75 8.40
CA LEU A 209 -2.55 9.85 7.45
C LEU A 209 -3.63 10.89 7.70
N CYS A 210 -3.24 12.15 7.79
CA CYS A 210 -4.16 13.26 8.00
C CYS A 210 -3.98 14.38 6.96
N SER A 211 -4.84 15.39 7.04
CA SER A 211 -4.84 16.54 6.12
C SER A 211 -3.59 17.42 6.19
N SER A 212 -2.78 17.29 7.25
CA SER A 212 -1.49 18.00 7.33
C SER A 212 -0.49 17.58 6.26
N VAL A 213 -0.73 16.46 5.56
CA VAL A 213 0.07 16.08 4.37
C VAL A 213 -0.08 17.09 3.22
N LEU A 214 -1.09 17.96 3.28
CA LEU A 214 -1.36 19.00 2.30
C LEU A 214 -1.05 20.41 2.82
N LEU A 215 -0.68 20.54 4.10
CA LEU A 215 -0.41 21.81 4.73
C LEU A 215 1.08 22.15 4.68
N ARG A 216 1.40 23.35 4.23
CA ARG A 216 2.65 24.02 4.57
C ARG A 216 2.59 24.33 6.06
N SER A 217 3.15 23.45 6.90
CA SER A 217 3.27 23.74 8.33
C SER A 217 3.99 25.08 8.51
N SER A 218 3.50 25.88 9.44
CA SER A 218 4.00 27.21 9.78
C SER A 218 5.34 27.11 10.50
N SER A 219 6.40 26.67 9.82
CA SER A 219 7.80 26.78 10.28
C SER A 219 8.15 26.20 11.67
N ASN A 220 7.22 25.55 12.38
CA ASN A 220 7.44 25.02 13.72
C ASN A 220 7.91 23.55 13.61
N PRO A 221 9.17 23.24 13.96
CA PRO A 221 9.68 21.87 13.92
C PRO A 221 8.87 20.91 14.79
N GLU A 222 8.22 21.43 15.85
CA GLU A 222 7.37 20.67 16.77
C GLU A 222 6.09 20.14 16.12
N ASP A 223 5.65 20.70 14.98
CA ASP A 223 4.46 20.17 14.26
C ASP A 223 4.67 18.73 13.76
N ARG A 224 5.94 18.28 13.69
CA ARG A 224 6.32 16.88 13.43
C ARG A 224 6.06 15.97 14.63
N LEU A 225 6.00 16.52 15.85
CA LEU A 225 5.94 15.74 17.08
C LEU A 225 4.52 15.60 17.64
N TYR A 226 3.54 16.34 17.12
CA TYR A 226 2.16 16.32 17.62
C TYR A 226 1.15 15.92 16.55
N GLU A 227 0.19 15.07 16.93
CA GLU A 227 -0.97 14.74 16.09
C GLU A 227 -1.97 15.92 16.14
N PRO A 228 -2.35 16.51 14.99
CA PRO A 228 -3.18 17.71 14.96
C PRO A 228 -4.62 17.41 15.39
N ASP A 229 -5.25 18.32 16.13
CA ASP A 229 -6.70 18.26 16.35
C ASP A 229 -7.44 18.50 15.02
N LEU A 230 -8.02 17.43 14.49
CA LEU A 230 -8.72 17.43 13.21
C LEU A 230 -10.01 18.26 13.24
N GLU A 231 -10.54 18.61 14.41
CA GLU A 231 -11.72 19.48 14.56
C GLU A 231 -11.34 20.98 14.50
N GLU A 232 -10.07 21.31 14.75
CA GLU A 232 -9.54 22.69 14.69
C GLU A 232 -8.93 23.06 13.34
N VAL A 233 -8.75 22.10 12.43
CA VAL A 233 -8.25 22.38 11.07
C VAL A 233 -9.34 23.13 10.28
N SER A 234 -9.32 24.46 10.40
CA SER A 234 -10.11 25.38 9.58
C SER A 234 -9.96 25.04 8.09
N PRO A 235 -10.98 25.29 7.24
CA PRO A 235 -10.89 25.05 5.80
C PRO A 235 -9.59 25.64 5.26
N LEU A 236 -8.82 24.81 4.58
CA LEU A 236 -7.45 25.12 4.18
C LEU A 236 -7.44 26.36 3.29
N ASN A 237 -6.75 27.43 3.72
CA ASN A 237 -6.47 28.56 2.84
C ASN A 237 -5.55 28.09 1.70
N ALA A 238 -5.91 28.39 0.45
CA ALA A 238 -5.16 27.94 -0.72
C ALA A 238 -3.66 28.33 -0.69
N GLU A 239 -3.32 29.45 -0.05
CA GLU A 239 -1.93 29.91 0.12
C GLU A 239 -1.06 28.99 1.01
N ASN A 240 -1.71 28.26 1.92
CA ASN A 240 -1.06 27.33 2.86
C ASN A 240 -1.01 25.89 2.33
N LEU A 241 -1.49 25.66 1.11
CA LEU A 241 -1.46 24.32 0.52
C LEU A 241 -0.09 24.02 -0.09
N VAL A 242 0.26 22.74 -0.06
CA VAL A 242 1.48 22.23 -0.69
C VAL A 242 1.31 22.26 -2.20
N HIS A 243 2.17 23.03 -2.89
CA HIS A 243 2.24 23.01 -4.34
C HIS A 243 3.24 21.96 -4.81
N ALA A 244 2.76 20.97 -5.57
CA ALA A 244 3.59 19.92 -6.15
C ALA A 244 3.43 19.87 -7.67
N ALA A 245 4.16 20.76 -8.34
CA ALA A 245 4.10 20.93 -9.80
C ALA A 245 4.56 19.69 -10.57
N GLN A 246 5.43 18.86 -9.99
CA GLN A 246 5.98 17.66 -10.63
C GLN A 246 5.10 16.42 -10.42
N LEU A 247 4.15 16.47 -9.49
CA LEU A 247 3.31 15.34 -9.12
C LEU A 247 2.43 14.92 -10.31
N THR A 248 2.69 13.73 -10.83
CA THR A 248 1.91 13.10 -11.92
C THR A 248 0.86 12.15 -11.36
N SER A 249 1.18 11.41 -10.28
CA SER A 249 0.23 10.48 -9.65
C SER A 249 0.39 10.41 -8.14
N LEU A 250 -0.73 10.49 -7.42
CA LEU A 250 -0.83 10.24 -5.98
C LEU A 250 -1.86 9.15 -5.71
N SER A 251 -1.41 8.07 -5.06
CA SER A 251 -2.29 6.99 -4.60
C SER A 251 -2.16 6.83 -3.09
N VAL A 252 -3.28 6.95 -2.38
CA VAL A 252 -3.37 6.72 -0.93
C VAL A 252 -4.23 5.50 -0.70
N CYS A 253 -3.67 4.46 -0.09
CA CYS A 253 -4.39 3.28 0.31
C CYS A 253 -4.59 3.32 1.82
N VAL A 254 -5.82 3.47 2.29
CA VAL A 254 -6.17 3.40 3.72
C VAL A 254 -6.43 1.95 4.16
N LEU A 255 -5.92 1.01 3.38
CA LEU A 255 -6.11 -0.43 3.52
C LEU A 255 -4.95 -1.04 4.29
N ALA A 256 -5.20 -1.74 5.38
CA ALA A 256 -4.32 -2.85 5.73
C ALA A 256 -4.43 -3.91 4.60
N ARG A 257 -3.33 -4.54 4.16
CA ARG A 257 -3.45 -5.64 3.19
C ARG A 257 -4.25 -6.79 3.82
N LEU A 258 -4.95 -7.58 3.01
CA LEU A 258 -5.47 -8.86 3.49
C LEU A 258 -4.32 -9.67 4.07
N ASN A 259 -4.50 -10.15 5.31
CA ASN A 259 -3.48 -10.83 6.12
C ASN A 259 -2.36 -9.90 6.66
N ALA A 260 -2.58 -8.58 6.70
CA ALA A 260 -1.63 -7.62 7.25
C ALA A 260 -1.48 -7.64 8.79
N GLY A 261 -1.53 -8.83 9.39
CA GLY A 261 -1.54 -8.97 10.84
C GLY A 261 -2.91 -8.64 11.43
N SER A 262 -3.23 -9.25 12.57
CA SER A 262 -4.33 -8.76 13.41
C SER A 262 -3.96 -7.35 13.89
N PRO A 263 -4.94 -6.44 14.12
CA PRO A 263 -4.70 -5.34 15.04
C PRO A 263 -4.13 -5.91 16.35
N PHE A 264 -3.08 -5.27 16.85
CA PHE A 264 -2.36 -5.69 18.05
C PHE A 264 -3.32 -5.91 19.23
N HIS A 265 -3.26 -7.09 19.84
CA HIS A 265 -3.85 -7.30 21.16
C HIS A 265 -2.83 -6.87 22.22
N LEU A 266 -3.18 -5.87 23.03
CA LEU A 266 -2.39 -5.46 24.19
C LEU A 266 -2.08 -6.67 25.08
N CYS A 267 -0.83 -6.81 25.51
CA CYS A 267 -0.42 -7.76 26.53
C CYS A 267 -1.28 -7.56 27.80
N ARG A 268 -1.82 -8.64 28.37
CA ARG A 268 -2.74 -8.59 29.53
C ARG A 268 -2.14 -7.86 30.73
N ASP A 269 -0.83 -7.99 30.94
CA ASP A 269 -0.10 -7.33 32.02
C ASP A 269 0.11 -5.83 31.77
N LEU A 270 0.15 -5.41 30.51
CA LEU A 270 0.16 -3.99 30.11
C LEU A 270 -1.20 -3.36 30.43
N GLN A 271 -2.31 -4.04 30.13
CA GLN A 271 -3.64 -3.59 30.53
C GLN A 271 -3.82 -3.53 32.06
N GLN A 272 -3.26 -4.48 32.81
CA GLN A 272 -3.28 -4.42 34.28
C GLN A 272 -2.45 -3.25 34.84
N LYS A 273 -1.29 -2.94 34.25
CA LYS A 273 -0.48 -1.78 34.65
C LYS A 273 -1.15 -0.45 34.31
N LEU A 274 -1.84 -0.37 33.18
CA LEU A 274 -2.69 0.76 32.79
C LEU A 274 -3.88 0.92 33.75
N ASN A 275 -4.55 -0.18 34.12
CA ASN A 275 -5.63 -0.18 35.11
C ASN A 275 -5.16 0.20 36.52
N ALA A 276 -3.88 -0.01 36.84
CA ALA A 276 -3.23 0.38 38.09
C ALA A 276 -2.75 1.86 38.11
N GLY A 277 -3.08 2.65 37.10
CA GLY A 277 -2.80 4.10 37.08
C GLY A 277 -1.40 4.46 36.60
N ALA A 278 -0.65 3.53 35.99
CA ALA A 278 0.53 3.90 35.21
C ALA A 278 0.07 4.74 34.02
N LYS A 279 0.61 5.96 33.88
CA LYS A 279 0.30 6.84 32.74
C LYS A 279 1.02 6.32 31.49
N GLU A 280 0.33 5.52 30.69
CA GLU A 280 0.57 5.46 29.25
C GLU A 280 -0.74 5.53 28.46
N PRO A 281 -0.78 6.24 27.31
CA PRO A 281 -2.02 6.72 26.71
C PRO A 281 -2.35 5.97 25.40
N TYR A 282 -3.57 5.44 25.35
CA TYR A 282 -4.40 5.12 24.17
C TYR A 282 -3.75 4.46 22.93
N LEU A 283 -3.95 3.14 22.82
CA LEU A 283 -4.55 2.55 21.63
C LEU A 283 -5.86 1.91 22.09
N ALA A 284 -7.00 2.52 21.76
CA ALA A 284 -8.27 1.79 21.77
C ALA A 284 -8.24 0.78 20.62
N VAL A 285 -7.55 -0.34 20.79
CA VAL A 285 -7.79 -1.56 20.02
C VAL A 285 -8.66 -2.45 20.89
N GLY A 286 -9.95 -2.22 20.78
CA GLY A 286 -10.98 -2.91 21.56
C GLY A 286 -12.35 -2.76 20.91
N GLY A 287 -12.42 -2.91 19.59
CA GLY A 287 -13.67 -2.97 18.86
C GLY A 287 -13.45 -3.29 17.38
N PRO A 288 -14.35 -4.03 16.71
CA PRO A 288 -14.27 -4.32 15.27
C PRO A 288 -14.51 -3.08 14.39
N TYR A 289 -14.65 -1.90 14.99
CA TYR A 289 -14.94 -0.65 14.31
C TYR A 289 -13.69 0.23 14.28
N TYR A 290 -12.98 0.13 13.17
CA TYR A 290 -11.99 1.10 12.73
C TYR A 290 -12.68 2.45 12.46
N SER A 291 -12.97 3.20 13.52
CA SER A 291 -13.35 4.61 13.42
C SER A 291 -12.08 5.44 13.22
N VAL A 292 -11.36 5.20 12.13
CA VAL A 292 -10.58 6.29 11.53
C VAL A 292 -11.64 7.32 11.17
N LYS A 293 -11.61 8.55 11.70
CA LYS A 293 -12.40 9.67 11.16
C LYS A 293 -11.69 10.11 9.87
N PRO A 294 -11.96 9.57 8.66
CA PRO A 294 -11.15 9.86 7.48
C PRO A 294 -11.90 10.92 6.64
N LEU A 295 -12.40 11.99 7.28
CA LEU A 295 -13.38 12.89 6.67
C LEU A 295 -12.85 14.29 6.31
N SER A 296 -11.53 14.50 6.33
CA SER A 296 -10.95 15.73 5.76
C SER A 296 -9.95 15.49 4.62
N LEU A 297 -9.27 14.35 4.54
CA LEU A 297 -8.19 14.17 3.56
C LEU A 297 -8.70 14.15 2.11
N THR A 298 -9.76 13.41 1.81
CA THR A 298 -10.32 13.32 0.44
C THR A 298 -10.87 14.65 -0.04
N SER A 299 -11.64 15.35 0.79
CA SER A 299 -12.11 16.72 0.52
C SER A 299 -10.97 17.69 0.31
N ASN A 300 -9.93 17.63 1.16
CA ASN A 300 -8.78 18.51 1.05
C ASN A 300 -7.92 18.21 -0.18
N LEU A 301 -7.81 16.95 -0.60
CA LEU A 301 -7.16 16.58 -1.87
C LEU A 301 -7.92 17.14 -3.07
N VAL A 302 -9.26 17.04 -3.08
CA VAL A 302 -10.12 17.65 -4.11
C VAL A 302 -9.94 19.16 -4.13
N HIS A 303 -9.97 19.80 -2.96
CA HIS A 303 -9.78 21.24 -2.83
C HIS A 303 -8.40 21.67 -3.34
N ALA A 304 -7.32 21.01 -2.91
CA ALA A 304 -5.96 21.30 -3.36
C ALA A 304 -5.79 21.14 -4.87
N TYR A 305 -6.36 20.08 -5.46
CA TYR A 305 -6.36 19.92 -6.91
C TYR A 305 -7.08 21.08 -7.62
N ARG A 306 -8.29 21.43 -7.19
CA ARG A 306 -9.08 22.54 -7.77
C ARG A 306 -8.43 23.91 -7.58
N SER A 307 -7.68 24.10 -6.51
CA SER A 307 -6.88 25.29 -6.23
C SER A 307 -5.58 25.36 -7.06
N GLY A 308 -5.33 24.38 -7.95
CA GLY A 308 -4.17 24.39 -8.84
C GLY A 308 -2.86 23.97 -8.17
N CYS A 309 -2.91 23.33 -7.00
CA CYS A 309 -1.71 22.90 -6.29
C CYS A 309 -0.95 21.78 -7.02
N PHE A 310 -1.63 21.01 -7.87
CA PHE A 310 -1.09 19.84 -8.58
C PHE A 310 -1.34 19.93 -10.11
N PRO A 311 -0.70 20.87 -10.82
CA PRO A 311 -1.02 21.15 -12.23
C PRO A 311 -0.72 20.00 -13.21
N SER A 312 0.24 19.14 -12.91
CA SER A 312 0.67 18.04 -13.79
C SER A 312 0.01 16.69 -13.46
N VAL A 313 -0.91 16.67 -12.49
CA VAL A 313 -1.43 15.42 -11.96
C VAL A 313 -2.46 14.83 -12.91
N THR A 314 -2.30 13.55 -13.24
CA THR A 314 -3.25 12.79 -14.06
C THR A 314 -4.02 11.78 -13.22
N LYS A 315 -3.64 11.58 -11.96
CA LYS A 315 -4.25 10.61 -11.06
C LYS A 315 -4.12 11.03 -9.59
N ILE A 316 -5.25 11.20 -8.89
CA ILE A 316 -5.30 11.31 -7.42
C ILE A 316 -6.39 10.38 -6.92
N GLU A 317 -6.00 9.28 -6.28
CA GLU A 317 -6.93 8.28 -5.79
C GLU A 317 -6.72 7.96 -4.32
N VAL A 318 -7.82 7.86 -3.58
CA VAL A 318 -7.86 7.28 -2.23
C VAL A 318 -8.61 5.96 -2.28
N VAL A 319 -7.92 4.87 -1.99
CA VAL A 319 -8.44 3.51 -1.98
C VAL A 319 -8.77 3.11 -0.54
N GLN A 320 -10.01 2.67 -0.33
CA GLN A 320 -10.52 2.22 0.96
C GLN A 320 -11.27 0.90 0.79
N GLN A 321 -11.39 0.09 1.83
CA GLN A 321 -12.07 -1.19 1.78
C GLN A 321 -13.24 -1.06 2.70
N LYS A 322 -14.40 -1.40 2.17
CA LYS A 322 -15.54 -1.64 3.02
C LYS A 322 -15.48 -3.09 3.49
N HIS A 323 -15.15 -3.28 4.76
CA HIS A 323 -15.57 -4.47 5.48
C HIS A 323 -17.05 -4.29 5.84
N SER A 324 -17.97 -4.96 5.14
CA SER A 324 -19.34 -5.10 5.65
C SER A 324 -19.47 -6.37 6.47
N PHE A 325 -19.94 -6.22 7.71
CA PHE A 325 -20.77 -7.14 8.49
C PHE A 325 -20.35 -8.62 8.66
N ARG A 326 -19.21 -9.07 8.15
CA ARG A 326 -18.87 -10.50 8.11
C ARG A 326 -17.93 -11.02 9.19
N SER A 327 -17.52 -10.20 10.16
CA SER A 327 -16.80 -10.76 11.32
C SER A 327 -17.69 -11.67 12.15
N ASP A 328 -19.02 -11.49 12.09
CA ASP A 328 -19.98 -12.35 12.78
C ASP A 328 -21.22 -12.61 11.92
N ARG A 329 -21.40 -13.88 11.53
CA ARG A 329 -22.50 -14.33 10.67
C ARG A 329 -23.84 -14.28 11.40
N GLU A 330 -23.83 -14.34 12.73
CA GLU A 330 -25.03 -14.21 13.58
C GLU A 330 -25.44 -12.74 13.72
N ALA A 331 -24.48 -11.83 13.98
CA ALA A 331 -24.72 -10.39 13.98
C ALA A 331 -25.27 -9.88 12.64
N TYR A 332 -24.78 -10.42 11.52
CA TYR A 332 -25.29 -10.08 10.18
C TYR A 332 -26.75 -10.49 9.98
N GLN A 333 -27.18 -11.64 10.52
CA GLN A 333 -28.57 -12.09 10.40
C GLN A 333 -29.52 -11.24 11.27
N GLU A 334 -29.08 -10.84 12.46
CA GLU A 334 -29.83 -9.91 13.30
C GLU A 334 -29.96 -8.52 12.66
N ASP A 335 -28.88 -8.00 12.07
CA ASP A 335 -28.90 -6.70 11.39
C ASP A 335 -29.76 -6.73 10.13
N LEU A 336 -29.66 -7.79 9.31
CA LEU A 336 -30.52 -7.98 8.14
C LEU A 336 -32.01 -7.97 8.49
N SER A 337 -32.39 -8.58 9.61
CA SER A 337 -33.80 -8.67 10.03
C SER A 337 -34.43 -7.31 10.36
N LYS A 338 -33.60 -6.30 10.63
CA LYS A 338 -34.01 -4.92 10.96
C LYS A 338 -33.96 -3.98 9.75
N MET A 339 -33.39 -4.42 8.62
CA MET A 339 -33.28 -3.64 7.39
C MET A 339 -34.56 -3.73 6.55
N THR A 340 -34.89 -2.65 5.86
CA THR A 340 -35.87 -2.64 4.78
C THR A 340 -35.41 -3.50 3.60
N GLU A 341 -36.34 -3.94 2.75
CA GLU A 341 -36.01 -4.74 1.55
C GLU A 341 -35.01 -4.01 0.63
N GLN A 342 -35.12 -2.69 0.50
CA GLN A 342 -34.19 -1.87 -0.27
C GLN A 342 -32.79 -1.84 0.37
N GLU A 343 -32.69 -1.74 1.69
CA GLU A 343 -31.42 -1.78 2.40
C GLU A 343 -30.74 -3.14 2.28
N GLN A 344 -31.52 -4.24 2.37
CA GLN A 344 -31.03 -5.59 2.14
C GLN A 344 -30.45 -5.74 0.72
N GLN A 345 -31.17 -5.25 -0.30
CA GLN A 345 -30.68 -5.26 -1.69
C GLN A 345 -29.37 -4.47 -1.84
N ARG A 346 -29.26 -3.26 -1.27
CA ARG A 346 -28.02 -2.48 -1.30
C ARG A 346 -26.88 -3.18 -0.55
N ALA A 347 -27.17 -3.84 0.56
CA ALA A 347 -26.19 -4.62 1.33
C ALA A 347 -25.68 -5.84 0.55
N GLU A 348 -26.54 -6.55 -0.20
CA GLU A 348 -26.15 -7.65 -1.08
C GLU A 348 -25.27 -7.19 -2.26
N LEU A 349 -25.61 -6.04 -2.84
CA LEU A 349 -24.90 -5.44 -3.97
C LEU A 349 -23.53 -4.90 -3.55
N TYR A 350 -23.50 -4.06 -2.52
CA TYR A 350 -22.37 -3.21 -2.17
C TYR A 350 -21.72 -3.53 -0.83
N GLY A 351 -22.23 -4.52 -0.08
CA GLY A 351 -21.68 -4.91 1.20
C GLY A 351 -20.17 -5.18 1.11
N HIS A 352 -19.76 -5.96 0.12
CA HIS A 352 -18.35 -6.26 -0.08
C HIS A 352 -17.84 -5.47 -1.26
N SER A 353 -17.25 -4.30 -1.02
CA SER A 353 -16.73 -3.44 -2.08
C SER A 353 -15.37 -2.83 -1.72
N ILE A 354 -14.53 -2.66 -2.72
CA ILE A 354 -13.39 -1.75 -2.66
C ILE A 354 -13.88 -0.39 -3.13
N LEU A 355 -13.54 0.66 -2.39
CA LEU A 355 -13.95 2.02 -2.69
C LEU A 355 -12.75 2.76 -3.25
N ILE A 356 -12.94 3.40 -4.39
CA ILE A 356 -11.93 4.30 -4.92
C ILE A 356 -12.53 5.68 -5.04
N ARG A 357 -12.01 6.60 -4.23
CA ARG A 357 -12.27 8.02 -4.37
C ARG A 357 -11.33 8.58 -5.41
N ASP A 358 -11.87 9.01 -6.54
CA ASP A 358 -11.17 9.80 -7.54
C ASP A 358 -11.30 11.29 -7.19
N CYS A 359 -10.21 11.91 -6.74
CA CYS A 359 -10.22 13.30 -6.31
C CYS A 359 -10.20 14.28 -7.49
N ILE A 360 -9.82 13.84 -8.70
CA ILE A 360 -9.83 14.67 -9.91
C ILE A 360 -11.25 14.77 -10.44
N GLU A 361 -11.90 13.63 -10.63
CA GLU A 361 -13.29 13.56 -11.08
C GLU A 361 -14.29 13.95 -9.98
N ASN A 362 -13.81 14.01 -8.73
CA ASN A 362 -14.63 14.22 -7.54
C ASN A 362 -15.71 13.13 -7.39
N LYS A 363 -15.39 11.88 -7.77
CA LYS A 363 -16.29 10.73 -7.78
C LYS A 363 -15.81 9.59 -6.89
N THR A 364 -16.75 8.83 -6.37
CA THR A 364 -16.49 7.63 -5.58
C THR A 364 -16.99 6.41 -6.36
N TYR A 365 -16.10 5.44 -6.55
CA TYR A 365 -16.34 4.21 -7.28
C TYR A 365 -16.45 3.03 -6.31
N PRO A 366 -17.67 2.52 -6.04
CA PRO A 366 -17.84 1.27 -5.30
C PRO A 366 -17.60 0.10 -6.26
N MET A 367 -16.48 -0.61 -6.07
CA MET A 367 -16.10 -1.79 -6.84
C MET A 367 -16.51 -3.07 -6.10
N PRO A 368 -17.65 -3.68 -6.45
CA PRO A 368 -18.19 -4.82 -5.72
C PRO A 368 -17.35 -6.07 -5.94
N ILE A 369 -17.13 -6.80 -4.85
CA ILE A 369 -16.50 -8.11 -4.78
C ILE A 369 -17.59 -9.17 -4.59
N HIS A 370 -17.48 -10.26 -5.34
CA HIS A 370 -18.34 -11.41 -5.27
C HIS A 370 -17.52 -12.68 -4.98
N TYR A 371 -17.92 -13.42 -3.96
CA TYR A 371 -17.28 -14.69 -3.62
C TYR A 371 -17.77 -15.81 -4.54
N ILE A 372 -16.84 -16.55 -5.14
CA ILE A 372 -17.19 -17.65 -6.07
C ILE A 372 -17.00 -19.00 -5.39
N ASP A 373 -15.74 -19.40 -5.11
CA ASP A 373 -15.34 -20.66 -4.47
C ASP A 373 -13.84 -20.64 -4.15
N ASP A 374 -13.33 -21.49 -3.24
CA ASP A 374 -11.89 -21.75 -3.00
C ASP A 374 -10.95 -20.53 -3.12
N ASP A 375 -11.21 -19.47 -2.33
CA ASP A 375 -10.48 -18.17 -2.31
C ASP A 375 -10.56 -17.31 -3.59
N MET A 376 -11.24 -17.79 -4.63
CA MET A 376 -11.52 -17.05 -5.86
C MET A 376 -12.72 -16.12 -5.67
N CYS A 377 -12.53 -14.87 -6.09
CA CYS A 377 -13.58 -13.86 -6.11
C CYS A 377 -13.69 -13.27 -7.52
N GLY A 378 -14.83 -12.65 -7.82
CA GLY A 378 -14.99 -11.74 -8.95
C GLY A 378 -15.02 -10.30 -8.43
N LEU A 379 -14.34 -9.40 -9.11
CA LEU A 379 -14.36 -7.96 -8.85
C LEU A 379 -14.86 -7.27 -10.11
N TYR A 380 -15.77 -6.31 -9.97
CA TYR A 380 -16.10 -5.37 -11.04
C TYR A 380 -15.24 -4.13 -10.87
N ASP A 381 -14.39 -3.84 -11.85
CA ASP A 381 -13.47 -2.71 -11.81
C ASP A 381 -14.15 -1.37 -12.15
N LYS A 382 -13.40 -0.26 -12.07
CA LYS A 382 -13.91 1.09 -12.42
C LYS A 382 -14.52 1.16 -13.84
N SER A 383 -14.09 0.29 -14.77
CA SER A 383 -14.60 0.20 -16.13
C SER A 383 -15.87 -0.66 -16.25
N ASP A 384 -16.38 -1.19 -15.14
CA ASP A 384 -17.45 -2.19 -15.08
C ASP A 384 -17.09 -3.53 -15.74
N THR A 385 -15.79 -3.84 -15.79
CA THR A 385 -15.26 -5.10 -16.27
C THR A 385 -15.08 -6.08 -15.13
N CYS A 386 -15.59 -7.30 -15.30
CA CYS A 386 -15.47 -8.35 -14.30
C CYS A 386 -14.15 -9.12 -14.47
N VAL A 387 -13.28 -9.03 -13.46
CA VAL A 387 -12.04 -9.80 -13.33
C VAL A 387 -12.16 -10.80 -12.19
N ILE A 388 -11.62 -12.00 -12.39
CA ILE A 388 -11.75 -13.13 -11.47
C ILE A 388 -10.36 -13.60 -11.06
N GLY A 389 -10.13 -13.80 -9.76
CA GLY A 389 -8.83 -14.14 -9.23
C GLY A 389 -8.86 -14.42 -7.73
N GLU A 390 -7.71 -14.82 -7.18
CA GLU A 390 -7.52 -14.83 -5.73
C GLU A 390 -7.74 -13.42 -5.16
N ARG A 391 -8.34 -13.36 -3.97
CA ARG A 391 -8.66 -12.09 -3.31
C ARG A 391 -7.48 -11.12 -3.28
N LYS A 392 -6.29 -11.54 -2.85
CA LYS A 392 -5.10 -10.67 -2.77
C LYS A 392 -4.73 -10.01 -4.12
N HIS A 393 -4.91 -10.72 -5.23
CA HIS A 393 -4.61 -10.22 -6.58
C HIS A 393 -5.66 -9.23 -7.07
N LEU A 394 -6.92 -9.44 -6.70
CA LEU A 394 -8.01 -8.51 -7.00
C LEU A 394 -7.85 -7.18 -6.27
N TYR A 395 -7.33 -7.19 -5.04
CA TYR A 395 -7.04 -5.95 -4.30
C TYR A 395 -5.91 -5.18 -4.96
N GLN A 396 -4.82 -5.86 -5.35
CA GLN A 396 -3.75 -5.25 -6.12
C GLN A 396 -4.25 -4.66 -7.45
N HIS A 397 -5.15 -5.36 -8.14
CA HIS A 397 -5.78 -4.88 -9.36
C HIS A 397 -6.70 -3.68 -9.10
N ALA A 398 -7.52 -3.73 -8.06
CA ALA A 398 -8.45 -2.67 -7.67
C ALA A 398 -7.72 -1.38 -7.31
N GLU A 399 -6.63 -1.48 -6.56
CA GLU A 399 -5.76 -0.35 -6.25
C GLU A 399 -5.20 0.32 -7.51
N ASN A 400 -5.31 -0.34 -8.67
CA ASN A 400 -4.89 0.15 -9.97
C ASN A 400 -3.47 0.71 -9.86
N THR A 401 -2.58 -0.09 -9.25
CA THR A 401 -1.34 0.41 -8.68
C THR A 401 -0.47 0.98 -9.80
N VAL A 402 -0.07 2.25 -9.66
CA VAL A 402 0.95 2.84 -10.53
C VAL A 402 2.34 2.26 -10.27
N TRP A 403 2.46 1.21 -9.44
CA TRP A 403 3.71 0.58 -9.04
C TRP A 403 3.68 -0.90 -9.40
N ASN A 404 4.77 -1.41 -9.98
CA ASN A 404 4.96 -2.81 -10.29
C ASN A 404 6.23 -3.34 -9.62
N GLU A 405 6.22 -4.65 -9.35
CA GLU A 405 7.41 -5.40 -8.96
C GLU A 405 8.10 -5.89 -10.24
N THR A 406 9.42 -5.90 -10.28
CA THR A 406 10.22 -6.51 -11.36
C THR A 406 10.41 -7.99 -11.08
N VAL A 407 10.87 -8.77 -12.07
CA VAL A 407 11.12 -10.21 -11.90
C VAL A 407 12.16 -10.54 -10.80
N TYR A 408 12.99 -9.56 -10.43
CA TYR A 408 13.99 -9.66 -9.36
C TYR A 408 13.63 -8.82 -8.11
N GLY A 409 12.36 -8.42 -7.94
CA GLY A 409 11.83 -7.88 -6.69
C GLY A 409 11.91 -6.35 -6.52
N ALA A 410 12.59 -5.61 -7.40
CA ALA A 410 12.60 -4.14 -7.32
C ALA A 410 11.20 -3.57 -7.62
N ARG A 411 10.77 -2.57 -6.86
CA ARG A 411 9.46 -1.92 -7.01
C ARG A 411 9.62 -0.54 -7.63
N LEU A 412 8.91 -0.28 -8.74
CA LEU A 412 9.07 0.90 -9.59
C LEU A 412 7.71 1.42 -10.10
N PRO A 413 7.56 2.74 -10.35
CA PRO A 413 6.33 3.31 -10.88
C PRO A 413 6.18 3.10 -12.39
N PHE A 414 5.08 2.49 -12.84
CA PHE A 414 4.81 2.18 -14.25
C PHE A 414 4.32 3.39 -15.06
N GLY A 415 4.86 3.54 -16.26
CA GLY A 415 4.62 4.64 -17.21
C GLY A 415 5.71 4.66 -18.29
N THR A 416 5.53 5.45 -19.36
CA THR A 416 6.37 5.50 -20.60
C THR A 416 7.89 5.67 -20.39
N GLY A 417 8.36 5.86 -19.16
CA GLY A 417 9.78 5.96 -18.80
C GLY A 417 10.45 4.68 -18.25
N ILE A 418 9.75 3.59 -17.89
CA ILE A 418 10.39 2.38 -17.32
C ILE A 418 11.25 1.62 -18.35
N ALA A 419 10.91 1.70 -19.64
CA ALA A 419 11.70 1.08 -20.70
C ALA A 419 13.18 1.54 -20.70
N LEU A 420 13.50 2.67 -20.05
CA LEU A 420 14.86 3.23 -19.95
C LEU A 420 15.80 2.50 -18.98
N ALA A 421 15.32 1.62 -18.09
CA ALA A 421 16.20 0.90 -17.16
C ALA A 421 16.38 -0.59 -17.51
N GLY A 422 15.68 -1.08 -18.54
CA GLY A 422 15.71 -2.49 -18.93
C GLY A 422 15.14 -3.43 -17.87
N ALA A 423 14.32 -2.95 -16.93
CA ALA A 423 13.74 -3.78 -15.88
C ALA A 423 12.40 -4.39 -16.36
N THR A 424 12.36 -5.71 -16.49
CA THR A 424 11.18 -6.48 -16.86
C THR A 424 10.22 -6.55 -15.67
N PRO A 425 8.99 -6.00 -15.79
CA PRO A 425 7.97 -6.13 -14.78
C PRO A 425 7.64 -7.62 -14.57
N LYS A 426 7.48 -8.01 -13.31
CA LYS A 426 6.89 -9.30 -12.96
C LYS A 426 5.51 -9.35 -13.60
N PRO A 427 5.17 -10.43 -14.32
CA PRO A 427 3.87 -10.54 -14.96
C PRO A 427 2.80 -10.41 -13.87
N PRO A 428 1.70 -9.66 -14.14
CA PRO A 428 0.63 -9.56 -13.19
C PRO A 428 0.09 -10.97 -12.88
N PRO A 429 -0.43 -11.20 -11.66
CA PRO A 429 -1.10 -12.46 -11.36
C PRO A 429 -2.16 -12.76 -12.43
N THR A 430 -2.32 -14.03 -12.79
CA THR A 430 -3.26 -14.44 -13.84
C THR A 430 -4.69 -14.19 -13.37
N LEU A 431 -5.20 -12.99 -13.64
CA LEU A 431 -6.60 -12.65 -13.50
C LEU A 431 -7.33 -13.15 -14.74
N LEU A 432 -8.50 -13.73 -14.53
CA LEU A 432 -9.32 -14.30 -15.58
C LEU A 432 -10.46 -13.33 -15.88
N THR A 433 -10.69 -13.10 -17.16
CA THR A 433 -11.98 -12.55 -17.57
C THR A 433 -13.09 -13.54 -17.21
N ARG A 434 -14.30 -13.02 -17.08
CA ARG A 434 -15.50 -13.85 -16.90
C ARG A 434 -15.63 -14.95 -17.97
N LYS A 435 -15.26 -14.66 -19.22
CA LYS A 435 -15.29 -15.64 -20.33
C LYS A 435 -14.30 -16.77 -20.10
N GLU A 436 -13.06 -16.45 -19.74
CA GLU A 436 -12.01 -17.44 -19.49
C GLU A 436 -12.34 -18.31 -18.27
N TRP A 437 -12.84 -17.72 -17.19
CA TRP A 437 -13.28 -18.49 -16.02
C TRP A 437 -14.39 -19.49 -16.36
N ARG A 438 -15.39 -19.07 -17.14
CA ARG A 438 -16.50 -19.94 -17.59
C ARG A 438 -16.03 -21.13 -18.42
N GLN A 439 -14.97 -20.96 -19.22
CA GLN A 439 -14.39 -22.06 -20.00
C GLN A 439 -13.64 -23.05 -19.11
N ARG A 440 -13.03 -22.57 -18.02
CA ARG A 440 -12.17 -23.37 -17.13
C ARG A 440 -12.94 -24.09 -16.02
N SER A 441 -13.99 -23.49 -15.47
CA SER A 441 -14.68 -24.01 -14.27
C SER A 441 -16.05 -24.63 -14.59
N LYS A 442 -16.16 -25.97 -14.44
CA LYS A 442 -17.44 -26.69 -14.53
C LYS A 442 -18.33 -26.49 -13.30
N LYS A 443 -17.75 -26.28 -12.10
CA LYS A 443 -18.46 -26.15 -10.80
C LYS A 443 -18.89 -24.71 -10.48
N GLY A 444 -18.04 -23.71 -10.74
CA GLY A 444 -18.35 -22.28 -10.52
C GLY A 444 -19.47 -21.73 -11.41
N MET A 445 -19.92 -22.54 -12.39
CA MET A 445 -21.03 -22.24 -13.27
C MET A 445 -22.39 -22.32 -12.57
N LEU A 446 -22.53 -23.05 -11.45
CA LEU A 446 -23.82 -23.25 -10.75
C LEU A 446 -24.11 -22.17 -9.68
N SER A 447 -23.08 -21.69 -8.96
CA SER A 447 -23.23 -20.60 -7.97
C SER A 447 -23.56 -19.27 -8.66
N TRP A 448 -22.86 -18.97 -9.76
CA TRP A 448 -23.14 -17.78 -10.59
C TRP A 448 -24.51 -17.86 -11.32
N ARG A 449 -24.91 -19.05 -11.81
CA ARG A 449 -26.21 -19.22 -12.52
C ARG A 449 -27.44 -19.09 -11.64
N LYS A 450 -27.35 -19.31 -10.31
CA LYS A 450 -28.52 -19.13 -9.43
C LYS A 450 -28.93 -17.66 -9.32
N GLU A 451 -27.99 -16.73 -9.42
CA GLU A 451 -28.28 -15.30 -9.54
C GLU A 451 -28.64 -14.94 -11.01
N GLU A 452 -27.93 -15.48 -12.01
CA GLU A 452 -28.16 -15.20 -13.44
C GLU A 452 -29.32 -15.96 -14.11
N GLY A 453 -30.10 -16.76 -13.37
CA GLY A 453 -31.33 -17.38 -13.88
C GLY A 453 -32.36 -16.34 -14.37
N ARG A 454 -32.11 -15.04 -14.14
CA ARG A 454 -32.82 -13.90 -14.71
C ARG A 454 -32.05 -13.39 -15.94
N THR A 455 -32.43 -13.85 -17.13
CA THR A 455 -31.81 -13.41 -18.40
C THR A 455 -31.85 -11.89 -18.56
N GLY A 456 -30.69 -11.26 -18.76
CA GLY A 456 -30.55 -9.90 -19.33
C GLY A 456 -30.12 -8.75 -18.41
N VAL A 457 -29.75 -8.98 -17.14
CA VAL A 457 -29.36 -7.90 -16.21
C VAL A 457 -28.06 -8.23 -15.47
N LYS A 458 -27.05 -7.34 -15.50
CA LYS A 458 -25.87 -7.46 -14.61
C LYS A 458 -26.33 -7.14 -13.19
N ILE A 459 -26.30 -8.12 -12.30
CA ILE A 459 -26.75 -7.97 -10.91
C ILE A 459 -25.74 -7.14 -10.10
N LYS A 460 -24.49 -7.03 -10.52
CA LYS A 460 -23.49 -6.16 -9.89
C LYS A 460 -22.85 -5.27 -10.96
N ARG A 461 -22.79 -3.96 -10.69
CA ARG A 461 -22.16 -2.94 -11.54
C ARG A 461 -21.47 -1.87 -10.67
N VAL A 462 -20.47 -1.22 -11.24
CA VAL A 462 -19.87 -0.02 -10.62
C VAL A 462 -20.66 1.22 -11.04
N VAL A 463 -21.37 1.82 -10.09
CA VAL A 463 -22.09 3.08 -10.30
C VAL A 463 -21.32 4.20 -9.57
N PRO A 464 -20.72 5.16 -10.30
CA PRO A 464 -20.00 6.27 -9.69
C PRO A 464 -20.93 7.20 -8.88
N LEU A 465 -20.43 7.73 -7.76
CA LEU A 465 -21.16 8.63 -6.88
C LEU A 465 -20.46 9.99 -6.78
N ASP A 466 -21.21 11.09 -6.89
CA ASP A 466 -20.62 12.43 -6.83
C ASP A 466 -20.29 12.86 -5.40
N GLY A 467 -19.07 13.36 -5.18
CA GLY A 467 -18.71 14.17 -4.00
C GLY A 467 -18.73 13.47 -2.63
N ILE A 468 -19.13 12.21 -2.53
CA ILE A 468 -19.32 11.55 -1.22
C ILE A 468 -17.96 11.30 -0.56
N ASP A 469 -17.68 12.04 0.51
CA ASP A 469 -16.67 11.70 1.53
C ASP A 469 -17.26 10.57 2.39
N VAL A 470 -16.80 9.36 2.12
CA VAL A 470 -17.59 8.18 2.42
C VAL A 470 -17.43 7.77 3.88
N LYS A 471 -18.26 8.32 4.77
CA LYS A 471 -18.96 7.43 5.70
C LYS A 471 -19.78 6.52 4.79
N PHE A 472 -19.36 5.26 4.61
CA PHE A 472 -20.06 4.34 3.70
C PHE A 472 -21.42 4.00 4.27
N ASP A 473 -22.39 4.87 4.01
CA ASP A 473 -23.77 4.54 4.18
C ASP A 473 -24.26 3.92 2.86
N TYR A 474 -24.48 2.61 2.89
CA TYR A 474 -24.99 1.90 1.73
C TYR A 474 -26.38 2.39 1.35
N THR A 475 -27.11 3.09 2.23
CA THR A 475 -28.40 3.73 1.89
C THR A 475 -28.26 4.78 0.79
N MET A 476 -27.09 5.41 0.67
CA MET A 476 -26.77 6.41 -0.36
C MET A 476 -26.39 5.78 -1.71
N MET A 477 -26.27 4.45 -1.78
CA MET A 477 -25.96 3.74 -3.02
C MET A 477 -27.24 3.64 -3.88
N PRO A 478 -27.14 3.86 -5.20
CA PRO A 478 -28.27 3.68 -6.08
C PRO A 478 -28.71 2.21 -6.04
N LEU A 479 -30.02 2.00 -5.96
CA LEU A 479 -30.58 0.71 -6.34
C LEU A 479 -30.41 0.60 -7.86
N LEU A 480 -29.88 -0.54 -8.32
CA LEU A 480 -29.84 -0.80 -9.76
C LEU A 480 -31.30 -0.93 -10.25
N PRO A 481 -31.65 -0.34 -11.41
CA PRO A 481 -33.02 -0.35 -11.90
C PRO A 481 -33.59 -1.75 -11.98
N ALA A 482 -34.90 -1.86 -11.79
CA ALA A 482 -35.60 -3.09 -12.05
C ALA A 482 -35.45 -3.48 -13.53
N ARG A 483 -35.67 -4.76 -13.81
CA ARG A 483 -35.53 -5.37 -15.14
C ARG A 483 -36.14 -4.49 -16.25
N GLY A 484 -35.31 -3.99 -17.17
CA GLY A 484 -35.74 -3.28 -18.37
C GLY A 484 -35.75 -1.74 -18.29
N GLU A 485 -35.37 -1.17 -17.15
CA GLU A 485 -35.24 0.29 -17.00
C GLU A 485 -33.80 0.75 -17.25
N ARG A 486 -33.63 1.81 -18.07
CA ARG A 486 -32.31 2.43 -18.30
C ARG A 486 -31.90 3.22 -17.06
N ILE A 487 -30.61 3.17 -16.71
CA ILE A 487 -30.03 4.08 -15.72
C ILE A 487 -29.99 5.48 -16.34
N PRO A 488 -30.64 6.50 -15.75
CA PRO A 488 -30.54 7.86 -16.25
C PRO A 488 -29.08 8.34 -16.27
N GLY A 489 -28.57 8.70 -17.45
CA GLY A 489 -27.19 9.18 -17.63
C GLY A 489 -26.13 8.11 -17.93
N ASP A 490 -26.53 6.84 -18.14
CA ASP A 490 -25.62 5.78 -18.60
C ASP A 490 -25.80 5.55 -20.12
N ASP A 491 -24.88 6.09 -20.92
CA ASP A 491 -24.84 5.92 -22.39
C ASP A 491 -24.13 4.63 -22.84
N ARG A 492 -23.69 3.78 -21.90
CA ARG A 492 -23.03 2.51 -22.23
C ARG A 492 -24.08 1.51 -22.71
N ILE A 493 -24.08 1.25 -24.02
CA ILE A 493 -24.92 0.23 -24.67
C ILE A 493 -24.48 -1.16 -24.16
N ASP A 494 -25.46 -1.98 -23.75
CA ASP A 494 -25.27 -3.34 -23.19
C ASP A 494 -24.46 -4.30 -24.06
#